data_AF-A0A392RK44-F1
#
_entry.id   AF-A0A392RK44-F1
#
_cell.length_a   1.000
_cell.length_b   1.000
_cell.length_c   1.000
_cell.angle_alpha   90.00
_cell.angle_beta   90.00
_cell.angle_gamma   90.00
#
_symmetry.space_group_name_H-M   'P 1'
#
loop_
_entity.id
_entity.type
_entity.pdbx_description
1 polymer ?
#
loop_
_entity_poly.entity_id
_entity_poly.type
_entity_poly.pdbx_seq_one_letter_code
_entity_poly.pdbx_strand_id
1 'polypeptide(L)' 'MEVSVELTRTVESVISKEDVKRVIEIVMDEEGKGKEMKEKANEIAVHMREATLEKGEEKGSSLRAMNDFVTTILQ' A
#
# COMPACT_ATOMS: atom_id res chain seq x y z
N MET A 1 7.47 -1.97 -8.51
CA MET A 1 6.84 -1.39 -7.32
C MET A 1 5.87 -0.33 -7.82
N GLU A 2 4.56 -0.53 -7.69
CA GLU A 2 3.56 0.39 -8.29
C GLU A 2 3.20 1.58 -7.38
N VAL A 3 3.49 1.49 -6.08
CA VAL A 3 3.16 2.50 -5.08
C VAL A 3 4.38 2.96 -4.27
N SER A 4 5.58 2.57 -4.67
CA SER A 4 6.82 2.88 -3.96
C SER A 4 8.02 2.99 -4.88
N VAL A 5 9.04 3.69 -4.39
CA VAL A 5 10.35 3.83 -5.05
C VAL A 5 11.41 3.23 -4.15
N GLU A 6 12.30 2.46 -4.73
CA GLU A 6 13.48 1.93 -4.04
C GLU A 6 14.62 2.93 -4.15
N LEU A 7 15.14 3.39 -3.00
CA LEU A 7 16.29 4.30 -2.95
C LEU A 7 17.61 3.54 -3.08
N THR A 8 17.69 2.34 -2.51
CA THR A 8 18.90 1.52 -2.54
C THR A 8 18.61 0.04 -2.34
N ARG A 9 19.53 -0.81 -2.77
CA ARG A 9 19.49 -2.26 -2.58
C ARG A 9 20.87 -2.74 -2.14
N THR A 10 20.95 -3.58 -1.10
CA THR A 10 22.18 -4.14 -0.49
C THR A 10 22.81 -3.25 0.60
N VAL A 11 23.73 -3.82 1.40
CA VAL A 11 24.29 -3.23 2.64
C VAL A 11 25.47 -2.27 2.43
N GLU A 12 26.07 -2.21 1.25
CA GLU A 12 27.26 -1.38 0.94
C GLU A 12 26.91 -0.11 0.15
N SER A 13 25.79 0.53 0.48
CA SER A 13 25.33 1.71 -0.24
C SER A 13 25.62 2.98 0.55
N VAL A 14 26.61 3.76 0.13
CA VAL A 14 26.71 5.16 0.56
C VAL A 14 25.61 5.93 -0.18
N ILE A 15 24.55 6.31 0.53
CA ILE A 15 23.45 7.11 -0.03
C ILE A 15 23.86 8.58 0.03
N SER A 16 23.94 9.23 -1.13
CA SER A 16 24.20 10.66 -1.21
C SER A 16 22.91 11.48 -0.99
N LYS A 17 23.06 12.76 -0.65
CA LYS A 17 21.90 13.68 -0.57
C LYS A 17 21.23 13.86 -1.94
N GLU A 18 22.00 13.72 -3.02
CA GLU A 18 21.52 13.78 -4.39
C GLU A 18 20.61 12.57 -4.71
N ASP A 19 20.94 11.38 -4.21
CA ASP A 19 20.10 10.19 -4.36
C ASP A 19 18.75 10.37 -3.66
N VAL A 20 18.77 10.92 -2.45
CA VAL A 20 17.55 11.23 -1.69
C VAL A 20 16.71 12.27 -2.41
N LYS A 21 17.34 13.35 -2.88
CA LYS A 21 16.65 14.42 -3.63
C LYS A 21 15.95 13.85 -4.87
N ARG A 22 16.63 13.00 -5.64
CA ARG A 22 16.07 12.38 -6.85
C ARG A 22 14.81 11.57 -6.56
N VAL A 23 14.80 10.73 -5.52
CA VAL A 23 13.61 9.91 -5.22
C VAL A 23 12.46 10.77 -4.69
N ILE A 24 12.75 11.83 -3.93
CA ILE A 24 11.74 12.81 -3.50
C ILE A 24 11.11 13.48 -4.73
N GLU A 25 11.91 13.95 -5.68
CA GLU A 25 11.41 14.58 -6.91
C GLU A 25 10.52 13.63 -7.71
N ILE A 26 10.88 12.35 -7.82
CA ILE A 26 10.05 11.33 -8.50
C ILE A 26 8.69 11.16 -7.80
N VAL A 27 8.68 11.09 -6.46
CA VAL A 27 7.45 10.84 -5.68
C VAL A 27 6.57 12.08 -5.60
N MET A 28 7.17 13.27 -5.62
CA MET A 28 6.48 14.56 -5.53
C MET A 28 6.04 15.11 -6.89
N ASP A 29 6.38 14.43 -7.99
CA ASP A 29 5.94 14.80 -9.34
C ASP A 29 4.42 14.67 -9.49
N GLU A 30 3.73 15.80 -9.62
CA GLU A 30 2.28 15.88 -9.73
C GLU A 30 1.75 15.57 -11.15
N GLU A 31 2.61 15.49 -12.16
CA GLU A 31 2.20 15.21 -13.54
C GLU A 31 2.76 13.90 -14.10
N GLY A 32 3.76 13.30 -13.44
CA GLY A 32 4.36 12.04 -13.84
C GLY A 32 4.18 10.92 -12.82
N LYS A 33 5.28 10.21 -12.53
CA LYS A 33 5.26 8.95 -11.76
C LYS A 33 4.71 9.11 -10.34
N GLY A 34 4.94 10.27 -9.71
CA GLY A 34 4.44 10.57 -8.38
C GLY A 34 2.91 10.51 -8.31
N LYS A 35 2.24 11.12 -9.30
CA LYS A 35 0.79 11.08 -9.45
C LYS A 35 0.27 9.66 -9.69
N GLU A 36 0.87 8.91 -10.61
CA GLU A 36 0.47 7.52 -10.89
C GLU A 36 0.55 6.64 -9.62
N MET A 37 1.65 6.77 -8.86
CA MET A 37 1.80 6.07 -7.57
C MET A 37 0.72 6.47 -6.57
N LYS A 38 0.40 7.76 -6.47
CA LYS A 38 -0.62 8.28 -5.56
C LYS A 38 -2.02 7.78 -5.93
N GLU A 39 -2.36 7.76 -7.22
CA GLU A 39 -3.64 7.24 -7.70
C GLU A 39 -3.79 5.76 -7.37
N LYS A 40 -2.76 4.95 -7.64
CA LYS A 40 -2.76 3.53 -7.32
C LYS A 40 -2.83 3.27 -5.80
N ALA A 41 -2.10 4.04 -5.01
CA ALA A 41 -2.13 3.94 -3.55
C ALA A 41 -3.53 4.27 -3.00
N ASN A 42 -4.22 5.27 -3.57
CA ASN A 42 -5.59 5.62 -3.18
C ASN A 42 -6.60 4.52 -3.56
N GLU A 43 -6.49 3.93 -4.75
CA GLU A 43 -7.32 2.78 -5.15
C GLU A 43 -7.17 1.61 -4.16
N ILE A 44 -5.92 1.25 -3.84
CA ILE A 44 -5.63 0.20 -2.85
C ILE A 44 -6.18 0.57 -1.47
N ALA A 45 -6.06 1.84 -1.04
CA ALA A 45 -6.59 2.29 0.24
C ALA A 45 -8.11 2.16 0.33
N VAL A 46 -8.84 2.39 -0.77
CA VAL A 46 -10.30 2.16 -0.83
C VAL A 46 -10.59 0.67 -0.65
N HIS A 47 -9.94 -0.19 -1.41
CA HIS A 47 -10.14 -1.64 -1.29
C HIS A 47 -9.80 -2.18 0.10
N MET A 48 -8.73 -1.69 0.73
CA MET A 48 -8.36 -2.07 2.10
C MET A 48 -9.44 -1.65 3.11
N ARG A 49 -10.00 -0.43 2.96
CA ARG A 49 -11.11 0.03 3.80
C ARG A 49 -12.33 -0.84 3.61
N GLU A 50 -12.73 -1.11 2.37
CA GLU A 50 -13.88 -1.98 2.06
C GLU A 50 -13.70 -3.40 2.60
N ALA A 51 -12.51 -3.97 2.47
CA ALA A 51 -12.20 -5.32 2.94
C ALA A 51 -12.29 -5.46 4.47
N THR A 52 -12.06 -4.37 5.20
CA THR A 52 -12.07 -4.32 6.66
C THR A 52 -13.32 -3.67 7.26
N LEU A 53 -14.26 -3.23 6.42
CA LEU A 53 -15.46 -2.53 6.85
C LEU A 53 -16.51 -3.51 7.38
N GLU A 54 -17.24 -3.09 8.41
CA GLU A 54 -18.41 -3.78 8.93
C GLU A 54 -19.62 -2.83 8.82
N LYS A 55 -20.62 -3.22 8.02
CA LYS A 55 -21.85 -2.46 7.78
C LYS A 55 -23.05 -3.32 8.18
N GLY A 56 -23.39 -3.30 9.47
CA GLY A 56 -24.45 -4.13 10.01
C GLY A 56 -24.11 -5.61 9.84
N GLU A 57 -24.93 -6.36 9.11
CA GLU A 57 -24.69 -7.78 8.82
C GLU A 57 -23.69 -8.01 7.68
N GLU A 58 -23.39 -7.00 6.86
CA GLU A 58 -22.43 -7.11 5.78
C GLU A 58 -21.00 -6.85 6.28
N LYS A 59 -20.15 -7.88 6.19
CA LYS A 59 -18.73 -7.80 6.50
C LYS A 59 -17.89 -7.76 5.23
N GLY A 60 -16.89 -6.89 5.23
CA GLY A 60 -15.84 -6.84 4.23
C GLY A 60 -15.09 -8.16 4.10
N SER A 61 -14.42 -8.35 2.97
CA SER A 61 -13.80 -9.62 2.59
C SER A 61 -12.78 -10.14 3.61
N SER A 62 -11.93 -9.29 4.18
CA SER A 62 -10.96 -9.68 5.20
C SER A 62 -11.63 -10.09 6.50
N LEU A 63 -12.64 -9.35 6.95
CA LEU A 63 -13.41 -9.71 8.14
C LEU A 63 -14.18 -11.02 7.96
N ARG A 64 -14.77 -11.24 6.79
CA ARG A 64 -15.45 -12.51 6.48
C ARG A 64 -14.46 -13.69 6.53
N ALA A 65 -13.32 -13.57 5.84
CA ALA A 65 -12.29 -14.62 5.84
C ALA A 65 -11.79 -14.96 7.25
N MET A 66 -11.60 -13.95 8.11
CA MET A 66 -11.22 -14.18 9.51
C MET A 66 -12.32 -14.86 10.31
N ASN A 67 -13.59 -14.52 10.11
CA ASN A 67 -14.70 -15.18 10.79
C ASN A 67 -14.85 -16.64 10.32
N ASP A 68 -14.71 -16.90 9.02
CA ASP A 68 -14.74 -18.26 8.46
C ASP A 68 -13.63 -19.12 9.07
N PHE A 69 -12.42 -18.55 9.18
CA PHE A 69 -11.29 -19.21 9.82
C PHE A 69 -11.57 -19.53 11.30
N VAL A 70 -12.00 -18.55 12.10
CA VAL A 70 -12.30 -18.75 13.53
C VAL A 70 -13.42 -19.77 13.73
N THR A 71 -14.47 -19.71 12.90
CA THR A 71 -15.58 -20.67 12.94
C THR A 71 -15.08 -22.08 12.65
N THR A 72 -14.18 -22.24 11.70
CA THR A 72 -13.62 -23.55 11.33
C THR A 72 -12.77 -24.17 12.45
N ILE A 73 -12.02 -23.37 13.21
CA ILE A 73 -11.13 -23.89 14.27
C ILE A 73 -11.80 -24.08 15.63
N LEU A 74 -12.95 -23.43 15.86
CA LEU A 74 -13.72 -23.53 17.11
C LEU A 74 -14.89 -24.54 17.03
N GLN A 75 -15.07 -25.18 15.87
CA GLN A 75 -15.93 -26.35 15.70
C GLN A 75 -15.28 -27.60 16.30
#